data_AF-A0AAV7R9P2-F1
#
_entry.id   AF-A0AAV7R9P2-F1
#
_cell.length_a   1.000
_cell.length_b   1.000
_cell.length_c   1.000
_cell.angle_alpha   90.00
_cell.angle_beta   90.00
_cell.angle_gamma   90.00
#
_symmetry.space_group_name_H-M   'P 1'
#
loop_
_entity.id
_entity.type
_entity.pdbx_description
1 polymer ?
#
loop_
_entity_poly.entity_id
_entity_poly.type
_entity_poly.pdbx_seq_one_letter_code
_entity_poly.pdbx_strand_id
1 'polypeptide(L)'
;MRPWGYSSRTVGYDSRGYSSDSSRTVGYETRCYSSDSSRTVGYDTRGYSSDSSRTVGYDSRGCSSDSSRTVGYDSRGYSSDSSRTVGYDSRGYSSDSSRTVGYDTRGYSSDSSRTVGYDSRGYSSDSSRTVGYDTRGYSSDRSRTVGYDTWGYSSDRCRSVGYDTRGYSSDRSRTVGYDTRGYSSESSRTVGYDTRGYSSDSSRSVGYDTRVYSSDSSRTVRYDTRGYSSDSSRTVGYETLGLQQQ
;
A
#
# COMPACT_ATOMS: atom_id res chain seq x y z
N MET A 1 -8.19 43.53 24.29
CA MET A 1 -7.26 42.81 25.19
C MET A 1 -7.60 41.33 25.10
N ARG A 2 -6.65 40.51 24.65
CA ARG A 2 -6.81 39.06 24.48
C ARG A 2 -6.58 38.36 25.84
N PRO A 3 -7.43 37.42 26.29
CA PRO A 3 -7.13 36.63 27.48
C PRO A 3 -6.09 35.56 27.13
N TRP A 4 -5.16 35.34 28.06
CA TRP A 4 -4.00 34.47 27.92
C TRP A 4 -4.43 33.00 28.05
N GLY A 5 -3.91 32.13 27.17
CA GLY A 5 -4.18 30.69 27.19
C GLY A 5 -3.50 29.99 28.37
N TYR A 6 -4.23 29.10 29.04
CA TYR A 6 -3.71 28.26 30.11
C TYR A 6 -2.91 27.11 29.51
N SER A 7 -1.63 26.95 29.90
CA SER A 7 -0.85 25.74 29.60
C SER A 7 -0.91 24.82 30.82
N SER A 8 -1.65 23.72 30.72
CA SER A 8 -1.76 22.71 31.78
C SER A 8 -0.83 21.52 31.49
N ARG A 9 -0.15 21.04 32.55
CA ARG A 9 0.59 19.78 32.57
C ARG A 9 -0.15 18.82 33.50
N THR A 10 -0.63 17.71 32.97
CA THR A 10 -1.36 16.70 33.76
C THR A 10 -0.66 15.35 33.62
N VAL A 11 -0.35 14.74 34.77
CA VAL A 11 0.12 13.35 34.86
C VAL A 11 -0.86 12.61 35.73
N GLY A 12 -1.48 11.54 35.24
CA GLY A 12 -2.53 10.85 35.99
C GLY A 12 -2.97 9.51 35.40
N TYR A 13 -3.72 8.77 36.22
CA TYR A 13 -4.46 7.57 35.84
C TYR A 13 -5.94 7.95 35.87
N ASP A 14 -6.62 7.95 34.72
CA ASP A 14 -8.05 8.25 34.64
C ASP A 14 -8.76 7.26 33.70
N SER A 15 -10.02 7.00 33.98
CA SER A 15 -10.92 6.32 33.05
C SER A 15 -11.11 7.09 31.73
N ARG A 16 -11.01 8.43 31.74
CA ARG A 16 -11.10 9.28 30.55
C ARG A 16 -10.23 10.54 30.69
N GLY A 17 -9.32 10.78 29.75
CA GLY A 17 -8.62 12.06 29.66
C GLY A 17 -9.08 12.90 28.47
N TYR A 18 -9.09 14.21 28.69
CA TYR A 18 -9.38 15.22 27.68
C TYR A 18 -8.25 16.26 27.70
N SER A 19 -7.64 16.53 26.54
CA SER A 19 -6.65 17.59 26.36
C SER A 19 -7.05 18.51 25.22
N SER A 20 -7.19 19.80 25.54
CA SER A 20 -7.42 20.89 24.60
C SER A 20 -6.41 22.03 24.85
N ASP A 21 -6.20 22.88 23.83
CA ASP A 21 -5.40 24.11 23.82
C ASP A 21 -4.11 24.11 24.68
N SER A 22 -2.95 23.94 24.02
CA SER A 22 -1.60 24.13 24.62
C SER A 22 -1.31 23.28 25.88
N SER A 23 -1.88 22.08 25.94
CA SER A 23 -1.71 21.10 27.02
C SER A 23 -0.63 20.05 26.72
N ARG A 24 0.00 19.55 27.79
CA ARG A 24 0.90 18.39 27.75
C ARG A 24 0.43 17.34 28.75
N THR A 25 0.06 16.17 28.24
CA THR A 25 -0.53 15.11 29.06
C THR A 25 0.30 13.83 28.95
N VAL A 26 0.57 13.21 30.09
CA VAL A 26 1.23 11.91 30.17
C VAL A 26 0.42 10.99 31.06
N GLY A 27 -0.06 9.85 30.56
CA GLY A 27 -0.98 9.02 31.34
C GLY A 27 -1.28 7.64 30.79
N TYR A 28 -2.06 6.90 31.58
CA TYR A 28 -2.68 5.63 31.22
C TYR A 28 -4.18 5.82 31.30
N GLU A 29 -4.90 5.74 30.17
CA GLU A 29 -6.33 6.03 30.15
C GLU A 29 -7.14 4.94 29.45
N THR A 30 -8.41 4.77 29.83
CA THR A 30 -9.28 3.87 29.04
C THR A 30 -9.71 4.53 27.74
N ARG A 31 -9.86 5.86 27.74
CA ARG A 31 -10.08 6.67 26.54
C ARG A 31 -9.37 8.00 26.66
N CYS A 32 -8.62 8.38 25.64
CA CYS A 32 -8.04 9.72 25.53
C CYS A 32 -8.62 10.47 24.34
N TYR A 33 -8.89 11.76 24.53
CA TYR A 33 -9.27 12.70 23.48
C TYR A 33 -8.30 13.89 23.48
N SER A 34 -7.60 14.08 22.36
CA SER A 34 -6.65 15.19 22.17
C SER A 34 -7.10 16.07 21.01
N SER A 35 -7.28 17.36 21.28
CA SER A 35 -7.68 18.39 20.31
C SER A 35 -6.77 19.63 20.43
N ASP A 36 -6.68 20.43 19.36
CA ASP A 36 -5.98 21.72 19.22
C ASP A 36 -4.69 21.94 20.04
N SER A 37 -3.54 21.91 19.35
CA SER A 37 -2.20 22.24 19.92
C SER A 37 -1.78 21.41 21.16
N SER A 38 -2.37 20.22 21.33
CA SER A 38 -2.05 19.29 22.42
C SER A 38 -0.85 18.38 22.11
N ARG A 39 -0.12 17.99 23.15
CA ARG A 39 0.88 16.92 23.09
C ARG A 39 0.58 15.85 24.13
N THR A 40 0.31 14.64 23.67
CA THR A 40 -0.11 13.53 24.52
C THR A 40 0.88 12.39 24.40
N VAL A 41 1.28 11.82 25.54
CA VAL A 41 2.09 10.60 25.59
C VAL A 41 1.39 9.59 26.50
N GLY A 42 1.01 8.42 26.00
CA GLY A 42 0.23 7.51 26.85
C GLY A 42 0.00 6.12 26.31
N TYR A 43 -0.69 5.34 27.13
CA TYR A 43 -1.20 4.01 26.80
C TYR A 43 -2.70 4.03 26.97
N ASP A 44 -3.45 3.95 25.86
CA ASP A 44 -4.89 4.02 25.92
C ASP A 44 -5.57 2.75 25.38
N THR A 45 -6.73 2.41 25.95
CA THR A 45 -7.56 1.40 25.27
C THR A 45 -8.16 1.98 23.98
N ARG A 46 -8.40 3.30 23.94
CA ARG A 46 -8.82 4.03 22.74
C ARG A 46 -8.27 5.46 22.75
N GLY A 47 -7.44 5.80 21.77
CA GLY A 47 -6.92 7.14 21.56
C GLY A 47 -7.61 7.83 20.39
N TYR A 48 -8.02 9.09 20.58
CA TYR A 48 -8.58 9.94 19.54
C TYR A 48 -7.79 11.25 19.48
N SER A 49 -7.21 11.54 18.30
CA SER A 49 -6.43 12.75 18.04
C SER A 49 -7.04 13.54 16.89
N SER A 50 -7.41 14.80 17.14
CA SER A 50 -7.93 15.76 16.16
C SER A 50 -7.08 17.03 16.14
N ASP A 51 -7.14 17.79 15.04
CA ASP A 51 -6.62 19.16 14.85
C ASP A 51 -5.30 19.52 15.55
N SER A 52 -4.20 19.58 14.79
CA SER A 52 -2.88 20.07 15.25
C SER A 52 -2.29 19.36 16.49
N SER A 53 -2.80 18.18 16.83
CA SER A 53 -2.32 17.34 17.94
C SER A 53 -1.04 16.57 17.58
N ARG A 54 -0.22 16.31 18.61
CA ARG A 54 0.93 15.39 18.53
C ARG A 54 0.80 14.30 19.59
N THR A 55 0.59 13.08 19.15
CA THR A 55 0.35 11.95 20.05
C THR A 55 1.44 10.92 19.90
N VAL A 56 1.97 10.43 21.01
CA VAL A 56 2.90 9.30 21.05
C VAL A 56 2.36 8.24 21.99
N GLY A 57 2.06 7.03 21.53
CA GLY A 57 1.43 6.09 22.44
C GLY A 57 1.20 4.69 21.91
N TYR A 58 0.54 3.90 22.75
CA TYR A 58 0.12 2.54 22.44
C TYR A 58 -1.38 2.46 22.64
N ASP A 59 -2.14 2.29 21.55
CA ASP A 59 -3.59 2.17 21.66
C ASP A 59 -4.11 0.78 21.26
N SER A 60 -5.10 0.27 21.98
CA SER A 60 -5.85 -0.87 21.42
C SER A 60 -6.66 -0.44 20.18
N ARG A 61 -7.02 0.84 20.08
CA ARG A 61 -7.66 1.46 18.90
C ARG A 61 -7.26 2.93 18.82
N GLY A 62 -6.44 3.31 17.84
CA GLY A 62 -6.05 4.69 17.58
C GLY A 62 -6.83 5.29 16.42
N CYS A 63 -7.30 6.52 16.57
CA CYS A 63 -7.95 7.30 15.53
C CYS A 63 -7.28 8.68 15.42
N SER A 64 -6.76 9.02 14.25
CA SER A 64 -6.13 10.30 13.96
C SER A 64 -6.85 10.99 12.80
N SER A 65 -7.27 12.23 13.02
CA SER A 65 -7.94 13.08 12.03
C SER A 65 -7.33 14.48 12.00
N ASP A 66 -7.50 15.20 10.90
CA ASP A 66 -7.16 16.62 10.67
C ASP A 66 -5.81 17.11 11.23
N SER A 67 -4.80 17.21 10.37
CA SER A 67 -3.48 17.83 10.70
C SER A 67 -2.75 17.22 11.91
N SER A 68 -3.18 16.05 12.40
CA SER A 68 -2.59 15.33 13.52
C SER A 68 -1.26 14.66 13.11
N ARG A 69 -0.36 14.53 14.09
CA ARG A 69 0.86 13.72 13.97
C ARG A 69 0.88 12.66 15.06
N THR A 70 0.80 11.40 14.68
CA THR A 70 0.73 10.29 15.62
C THR A 70 1.91 9.36 15.42
N VAL A 71 2.55 8.97 16.51
CA VAL A 71 3.61 7.94 16.52
C VAL A 71 3.21 6.86 17.52
N GLY A 72 2.99 5.63 17.08
CA GLY A 72 2.49 4.64 18.02
C GLY A 72 2.39 3.21 17.52
N TYR A 73 1.82 2.38 18.38
CA TYR A 73 1.53 0.98 18.10
C TYR A 73 0.07 0.73 18.39
N ASP A 74 -0.73 0.46 17.36
CA ASP A 74 -2.14 0.19 17.55
C ASP A 74 -2.53 -1.24 17.20
N SER A 75 -3.42 -1.84 17.98
CA SER A 75 -4.06 -3.06 17.47
C SER A 75 -4.95 -2.74 16.26
N ARG A 76 -5.47 -1.52 16.17
CA ARG A 76 -6.22 -0.99 15.02
C ARG A 76 -5.99 0.52 14.91
N GLY A 77 -5.27 0.95 13.89
CA GLY A 77 -5.03 2.37 13.59
C GLY A 77 -5.95 2.85 12.46
N TYR A 78 -6.50 4.05 12.62
CA TYR A 78 -7.28 4.75 11.60
C TYR A 78 -6.72 6.16 11.43
N SER A 79 -6.37 6.52 10.19
CA SER A 79 -5.86 7.84 9.82
C SER A 79 -6.71 8.44 8.70
N SER A 80 -7.29 9.61 8.95
CA SER A 80 -8.06 10.39 7.97
C SER A 80 -7.57 11.83 7.88
N ASP A 81 -7.95 12.53 6.82
CA ASP A 81 -7.71 13.95 6.50
C ASP A 81 -6.38 14.55 6.99
N SER A 82 -5.42 14.68 6.08
CA SER A 82 -4.18 15.46 6.29
C SER A 82 -3.31 15.00 7.48
N SER A 83 -3.61 13.84 8.06
CA SER A 83 -2.88 13.21 9.15
C SER A 83 -1.52 12.65 8.69
N ARG A 84 -0.58 12.62 9.62
CA ARG A 84 0.71 11.92 9.46
C ARG A 84 0.88 10.91 10.58
N THR A 85 0.89 9.64 10.22
CA THR A 85 0.99 8.55 11.19
C THR A 85 2.26 7.74 10.94
N VAL A 86 2.99 7.44 12.01
CA VAL A 86 4.13 6.53 11.98
C VAL A 86 3.91 5.44 13.01
N GLY A 87 3.85 4.17 12.62
CA GLY A 87 3.51 3.15 13.59
C GLY A 87 3.53 1.72 13.12
N TYR A 88 3.08 0.85 14.02
CA TYR A 88 2.90 -0.58 13.76
C TYR A 88 1.49 -0.96 14.14
N ASP A 89 0.68 -1.36 13.16
CA ASP A 89 -0.68 -1.78 13.43
C ASP A 89 -0.93 -3.26 13.13
N SER A 90 -1.75 -3.93 13.96
CA SER A 90 -2.28 -5.21 13.49
C SER A 90 -3.25 -5.00 12.31
N ARG A 91 -3.91 -3.84 12.25
CA ARG A 91 -4.75 -3.40 11.13
C ARG A 91 -4.68 -1.88 10.99
N GLY A 92 -4.06 -1.39 9.93
CA GLY A 92 -4.01 0.03 9.60
C GLY A 92 -5.01 0.40 8.51
N TYR A 93 -5.68 1.54 8.67
CA TYR A 93 -6.54 2.13 7.65
C TYR A 93 -6.15 3.60 7.43
N SER A 94 -5.93 3.96 6.18
CA SER A 94 -5.58 5.32 5.76
C SER A 94 -6.53 5.80 4.65
N SER A 95 -7.21 6.93 4.87
CA SER A 95 -8.01 7.63 3.86
C SER A 95 -7.66 9.12 3.77
N ASP A 96 -8.16 9.78 2.72
CA ASP A 96 -8.22 11.24 2.56
C ASP A 96 -6.91 11.98 2.81
N SER A 97 -6.02 12.02 1.81
CA SER A 97 -4.78 12.82 1.86
C SER A 97 -3.82 12.50 3.03
N SER A 98 -4.06 11.41 3.75
CA SER A 98 -3.20 10.93 4.84
C SER A 98 -1.84 10.48 4.33
N ARG A 99 -0.84 10.59 5.20
CA ARG A 99 0.50 10.03 5.00
C ARG A 99 0.83 9.06 6.12
N THR A 100 0.97 7.79 5.78
CA THR A 100 1.23 6.73 6.77
C THR A 100 2.56 6.07 6.46
N VAL A 101 3.36 5.87 7.51
CA VAL A 101 4.60 5.09 7.45
C VAL A 101 4.54 4.01 8.51
N GLY A 102 4.58 2.74 8.13
CA GLY A 102 4.41 1.71 9.15
C GLY A 102 4.54 0.27 8.69
N TYR A 103 4.23 -0.63 9.62
CA TYR A 103 4.20 -2.06 9.40
C TYR A 103 2.86 -2.60 9.85
N ASP A 104 2.05 -3.10 8.92
CA ASP A 104 0.76 -3.66 9.27
C ASP A 104 0.67 -5.17 9.01
N THR A 105 -0.06 -5.88 9.87
CA THR A 105 -0.48 -7.24 9.44
C THR A 105 -1.51 -7.13 8.30
N ARG A 106 -2.32 -6.06 8.30
CA ARG A 106 -3.26 -5.74 7.22
C ARG A 106 -3.36 -4.23 7.05
N GLY A 107 -2.83 -3.70 5.95
CA GLY A 107 -2.92 -2.29 5.60
C GLY A 107 -4.01 -2.05 4.55
N TYR A 108 -4.79 -0.99 4.74
CA TYR A 108 -5.75 -0.50 3.76
C TYR A 108 -5.53 0.98 3.49
N SER A 109 -5.38 1.34 2.22
CA SER A 109 -5.17 2.71 1.75
C SER A 109 -6.19 3.08 0.67
N SER A 110 -6.96 4.14 0.90
CA SER A 110 -7.90 4.70 -0.07
C SER A 110 -7.77 6.22 -0.19
N ASP A 111 -8.44 6.78 -1.20
CA ASP A 111 -8.69 8.21 -1.39
C ASP A 111 -7.46 9.13 -1.23
N SER A 112 -6.61 9.15 -2.27
CA SER A 112 -5.44 10.05 -2.34
C SER A 112 -4.39 9.90 -1.21
N SER A 113 -4.47 8.83 -0.42
CA SER A 113 -3.50 8.50 0.62
C SER A 113 -2.12 8.17 0.05
N ARG A 114 -1.09 8.39 0.89
CA ARG A 114 0.28 7.94 0.62
C ARG A 114 0.75 7.04 1.75
N THR A 115 1.05 5.80 1.44
CA THR A 115 1.48 4.80 2.42
C THR A 115 2.86 4.29 2.06
N VAL A 116 3.74 4.20 3.06
CA VAL A 116 5.05 3.56 2.94
C VAL A 116 5.19 2.51 4.02
N GLY A 117 5.39 1.25 3.67
CA GLY A 117 5.38 0.23 4.71
C GLY A 117 5.61 -1.21 4.27
N TYR A 118 5.39 -2.11 5.22
CA TYR A 118 5.47 -3.55 5.01
C TYR A 118 4.19 -4.18 5.53
N ASP A 119 3.39 -4.79 4.65
CA ASP A 119 2.18 -5.47 5.07
C ASP A 119 2.20 -6.98 4.85
N SER A 120 1.65 -7.74 5.78
CA SER A 120 1.32 -9.15 5.42
C SER A 120 0.22 -9.20 4.35
N ARG A 121 -0.69 -8.21 4.35
CA ARG A 121 -1.71 -8.01 3.33
C ARG A 121 -1.97 -6.52 3.12
N GLY A 122 -1.54 -5.99 1.98
CA GLY A 122 -1.77 -4.60 1.59
C GLY A 122 -2.93 -4.49 0.61
N TYR A 123 -3.81 -3.50 0.80
CA TYR A 123 -4.86 -3.13 -0.13
C TYR A 123 -4.80 -1.63 -0.44
N SER A 124 -4.75 -1.29 -1.73
CA SER A 124 -4.69 0.08 -2.23
C SER A 124 -5.79 0.35 -3.26
N SER A 125 -6.63 1.36 -3.05
CA SER A 125 -7.64 1.79 -4.02
C SER A 125 -7.73 3.30 -4.17
N ASP A 126 -8.51 3.76 -5.14
CA ASP A 126 -8.97 5.14 -5.34
C ASP A 126 -7.84 6.19 -5.27
N SER A 127 -6.97 6.17 -6.28
CA SER A 127 -5.87 7.13 -6.44
C SER A 127 -4.80 7.14 -5.33
N SER A 128 -4.78 6.12 -4.46
CA SER A 128 -3.73 5.90 -3.47
C SER A 128 -2.35 5.71 -4.10
N ARG A 129 -1.31 6.06 -3.34
CA ARG A 129 0.09 5.76 -3.68
C ARG A 129 0.71 4.94 -2.56
N THR A 130 1.18 3.74 -2.90
CA THR A 130 1.76 2.82 -1.92
C THR A 130 3.18 2.47 -2.33
N VAL A 131 4.10 2.50 -1.38
CA VAL A 131 5.48 2.03 -1.55
C VAL A 131 5.79 1.03 -0.46
N GLY A 132 6.09 -0.23 -0.80
CA GLY A 132 6.23 -1.23 0.25
C GLY A 132 6.58 -2.63 -0.17
N TYR A 133 6.50 -3.53 0.80
CA TYR A 133 6.69 -4.96 0.60
C TYR A 133 5.50 -5.68 1.19
N ASP A 134 4.72 -6.39 0.37
CA ASP A 134 3.60 -7.16 0.86
C ASP A 134 3.79 -8.66 0.67
N THR A 135 3.35 -9.47 1.64
CA THR A 135 3.16 -10.89 1.30
C THR A 135 2.04 -11.04 0.27
N ARG A 136 0.97 -10.25 0.40
CA ARG A 136 -0.13 -10.19 -0.58
C ARG A 136 -0.53 -8.74 -0.82
N GLY A 137 -0.18 -8.21 -1.99
CA GLY A 137 -0.56 -6.86 -2.41
C GLY A 137 -1.77 -6.90 -3.34
N TYR A 138 -2.75 -6.02 -3.08
CA TYR A 138 -3.90 -5.79 -3.97
C TYR A 138 -4.01 -4.31 -4.30
N SER A 139 -4.09 -4.00 -5.59
CA SER A 139 -4.21 -2.63 -6.10
C SER A 139 -5.36 -2.50 -7.09
N SER A 140 -6.27 -1.54 -6.88
CA SER A 140 -7.39 -1.25 -7.77
C SER A 140 -7.61 0.25 -7.99
N ASP A 141 -8.47 0.59 -8.94
CA ASP A 141 -9.02 1.93 -9.21
C ASP A 141 -7.99 3.08 -9.16
N ARG A 142 -7.13 3.13 -10.19
CA ARG A 142 -6.12 4.19 -10.39
C ARG A 142 -5.05 4.31 -9.31
N SER A 143 -4.92 3.31 -8.44
CA SER A 143 -3.79 3.20 -7.50
C SER A 143 -2.44 3.18 -8.23
N ARG A 144 -1.42 3.66 -7.52
CA ARG A 144 -0.02 3.52 -7.93
C ARG A 144 0.75 2.78 -6.84
N THR A 145 1.33 1.65 -7.19
CA THR A 145 2.06 0.81 -6.23
C THR A 145 3.50 0.62 -6.70
N VAL A 146 4.45 0.75 -5.78
CA VAL A 146 5.86 0.46 -6.02
C VAL A 146 6.35 -0.49 -4.94
N GLY A 147 6.80 -1.69 -5.28
CA GLY A 147 7.11 -2.65 -4.23
C GLY A 147 7.54 -4.04 -4.65
N TYR A 148 7.53 -4.92 -3.67
CA TYR A 148 7.83 -6.34 -3.84
C TYR A 148 6.72 -7.16 -3.19
N ASP A 149 6.01 -7.98 -3.97
CA ASP A 149 5.00 -8.87 -3.42
C ASP A 149 5.34 -10.35 -3.57
N THR A 150 4.96 -11.18 -2.60
CA THR A 150 4.93 -12.63 -2.87
C THR A 150 3.78 -12.96 -3.82
N TRP A 151 2.64 -12.29 -3.64
CA TRP A 151 1.49 -12.34 -4.53
C TRP A 151 0.97 -10.93 -4.79
N GLY A 152 1.19 -10.41 -5.99
CA GLY A 152 0.70 -9.10 -6.42
C GLY A 152 -0.54 -9.24 -7.31
N TYR A 153 -1.57 -8.45 -7.04
CA TYR A 153 -2.76 -8.33 -7.88
C TYR A 153 -3.05 -6.87 -8.22
N SER A 154 -3.17 -6.57 -9.50
CA SER A 154 -3.47 -5.23 -10.01
C SER A 154 -4.67 -5.27 -10.97
N SER A 155 -5.72 -4.52 -10.67
CA SER A 155 -6.90 -4.34 -11.54
C SER A 155 -7.22 -2.88 -11.80
N ASP A 156 -8.01 -2.61 -12.84
CA ASP A 156 -8.69 -1.33 -13.10
C ASP A 156 -7.80 -0.09 -13.07
N ARG A 157 -7.11 0.15 -14.19
CA ARG A 157 -6.30 1.36 -14.43
C ARG A 157 -5.18 1.59 -13.39
N CYS A 158 -4.80 0.55 -12.65
CA CYS A 158 -3.67 0.58 -11.73
C CYS A 158 -2.34 0.76 -12.49
N ARG A 159 -1.35 1.37 -11.82
CA ARG A 159 0.05 1.33 -12.24
C ARG A 159 0.91 0.70 -11.15
N SER A 160 1.59 -0.39 -11.48
CA SER A 160 2.43 -1.12 -10.55
C SER A 160 3.85 -1.18 -11.07
N VAL A 161 4.84 -0.98 -10.20
CA VAL A 161 6.26 -1.14 -10.50
C VAL A 161 6.89 -2.01 -9.42
N GLY A 162 7.46 -3.16 -9.76
CA GLY A 162 7.90 -4.06 -8.71
C GLY A 162 8.43 -5.41 -9.13
N TYR A 163 8.53 -6.29 -8.13
CA TYR A 163 8.90 -7.69 -8.33
C TYR A 163 7.91 -8.58 -7.61
N ASP A 164 7.23 -9.48 -8.34
CA ASP A 164 6.33 -10.43 -7.72
C ASP A 164 6.81 -11.88 -7.86
N THR A 165 6.65 -12.68 -6.80
CA THR A 165 6.79 -14.14 -7.01
C THR A 165 5.66 -14.65 -7.91
N ARG A 166 4.45 -14.09 -7.75
CA ARG A 166 3.31 -14.30 -8.63
C ARG A 166 2.56 -12.99 -8.84
N GLY A 167 2.66 -12.44 -10.05
CA GLY A 167 1.96 -11.22 -10.45
C GLY A 167 0.71 -11.53 -11.27
N TYR A 168 -0.39 -10.84 -10.97
CA TYR A 168 -1.61 -10.86 -11.78
C TYR A 168 -2.03 -9.44 -12.13
N SER A 169 -2.27 -9.18 -13.41
CA SER A 169 -2.68 -7.89 -13.95
C SER A 169 -3.90 -8.03 -14.86
N SER A 170 -5.00 -7.33 -14.53
CA SER A 170 -6.24 -7.26 -15.33
C SER A 170 -6.64 -5.83 -15.67
N ASP A 171 -7.57 -5.67 -16.61
CA ASP A 171 -8.34 -4.45 -16.87
C ASP A 171 -7.55 -3.14 -16.93
N ARG A 172 -6.85 -2.94 -18.06
CA ARG A 172 -6.11 -1.70 -18.37
C ARG A 172 -5.04 -1.34 -17.32
N SER A 173 -4.60 -2.30 -16.52
CA SER A 173 -3.45 -2.19 -15.65
C SER A 173 -2.16 -1.96 -16.47
N ARG A 174 -1.21 -1.26 -15.86
CA ARG A 174 0.15 -1.13 -16.38
C ARG A 174 1.13 -1.62 -15.33
N THR A 175 1.88 -2.65 -15.66
CA THR A 175 2.83 -3.28 -14.75
C THR A 175 4.22 -3.21 -15.36
N VAL A 176 5.21 -2.78 -14.56
CA VAL A 176 6.62 -2.78 -14.95
C VAL A 176 7.41 -3.53 -13.90
N GLY A 177 8.02 -4.66 -14.23
CA GLY A 177 8.59 -5.49 -13.17
C GLY A 177 9.22 -6.81 -13.59
N TYR A 178 9.50 -7.64 -12.60
CA TYR A 178 9.99 -9.00 -12.79
C TYR A 178 9.11 -9.97 -12.02
N ASP A 179 8.51 -10.94 -12.71
CA ASP A 179 7.73 -11.96 -12.02
C ASP A 179 8.35 -13.36 -12.16
N THR A 180 8.30 -14.16 -11.10
CA THR A 180 8.57 -15.60 -11.29
C THR A 180 7.44 -16.26 -12.10
N ARG A 181 6.21 -15.81 -11.89
CA ARG A 181 5.04 -16.19 -12.71
C ARG A 181 4.14 -14.97 -12.92
N GLY A 182 4.10 -14.47 -14.15
CA GLY A 182 3.24 -13.36 -14.55
C GLY A 182 1.97 -13.83 -15.23
N TYR A 183 0.83 -13.27 -14.86
CA TYR A 183 -0.46 -13.46 -15.51
C TYR A 183 -1.03 -12.11 -15.92
N SER A 184 -1.37 -11.96 -17.20
CA SER A 184 -1.93 -10.72 -17.75
C SER A 184 -3.18 -11.01 -18.57
N SER A 185 -4.30 -10.37 -18.23
CA SER A 185 -5.57 -10.45 -18.97
C SER A 185 -6.05 -9.07 -19.43
N GLU A 186 -6.91 -9.05 -20.45
CA GLU A 186 -7.79 -7.92 -20.82
C GLU A 186 -7.13 -6.53 -20.88
N SER A 187 -6.53 -6.19 -22.03
CA SER A 187 -5.97 -4.85 -22.30
C SER A 187 -4.90 -4.37 -21.30
N SER A 188 -4.34 -5.27 -20.50
CA SER A 188 -3.19 -5.02 -19.63
C SER A 188 -1.93 -4.73 -20.45
N ARG A 189 -1.05 -3.89 -19.90
CA ARG A 189 0.28 -3.63 -20.46
C ARG A 189 1.34 -4.03 -19.45
N THR A 190 2.17 -4.99 -19.81
CA THR A 190 3.24 -5.49 -18.94
C THR A 190 4.58 -5.26 -19.62
N VAL A 191 5.54 -4.68 -18.91
CA VAL A 191 6.92 -4.52 -19.38
C VAL A 191 7.85 -5.14 -18.35
N GLY A 192 8.56 -6.20 -18.69
CA GLY A 192 9.24 -6.95 -17.63
C GLY A 192 9.97 -8.21 -18.05
N TYR A 193 10.32 -9.01 -17.06
CA TYR A 193 10.93 -10.32 -17.25
C TYR A 193 10.14 -11.35 -16.43
N ASP A 194 9.57 -12.36 -17.09
CA ASP A 194 8.90 -13.44 -16.39
C ASP A 194 9.63 -14.78 -16.56
N THR A 195 9.83 -15.52 -15.47
CA THR A 195 10.28 -16.92 -15.65
C THR A 195 9.20 -17.75 -16.36
N ARG A 196 7.91 -17.45 -16.10
CA ARG A 196 6.76 -18.01 -16.81
C ARG A 196 5.69 -16.95 -16.99
N GLY A 197 5.47 -16.53 -18.23
CA GLY A 197 4.44 -15.55 -18.60
C GLY A 197 3.19 -16.21 -19.19
N TYR A 198 2.02 -15.79 -18.73
CA TYR A 198 0.72 -16.16 -19.28
C TYR A 198 -0.02 -14.90 -19.70
N SER A 199 -0.47 -14.86 -20.96
CA SER A 199 -1.19 -13.71 -21.51
C SER A 199 -2.47 -14.16 -22.22
N SER A 200 -3.59 -13.55 -21.88
CA SER A 200 -4.85 -13.71 -22.61
C SER A 200 -5.33 -12.36 -23.15
N ASP A 201 -6.07 -12.41 -24.25
CA ASP A 201 -7.03 -11.40 -24.70
C ASP A 201 -6.53 -9.94 -24.76
N SER A 202 -6.11 -9.50 -25.96
CA SER A 202 -5.72 -8.09 -26.24
C SER A 202 -4.65 -7.48 -25.32
N SER A 203 -3.96 -8.30 -24.52
CA SER A 203 -2.86 -7.88 -23.67
C SER A 203 -1.62 -7.52 -24.50
N ARG A 204 -0.82 -6.58 -23.98
CA ARG A 204 0.44 -6.17 -24.58
C ARG A 204 1.58 -6.40 -23.60
N SER A 205 2.50 -7.28 -23.96
CA SER A 205 3.66 -7.59 -23.13
C SER A 205 4.94 -7.34 -23.91
N VAL A 206 5.90 -6.67 -23.26
CA VAL A 206 7.26 -6.45 -23.80
C VAL A 206 8.25 -6.94 -22.76
N GLY A 207 9.06 -7.95 -23.09
CA GLY A 207 9.89 -8.56 -22.06
C GLY A 207 10.76 -9.74 -22.51
N TYR A 208 11.47 -10.32 -21.55
CA TYR A 208 12.18 -11.59 -21.73
C TYR A 208 11.52 -12.64 -20.86
N ASP A 209 10.95 -13.67 -21.48
CA ASP A 209 10.31 -14.75 -20.72
C ASP A 209 10.99 -16.10 -20.98
N THR A 210 11.23 -16.89 -19.93
CA THR A 210 11.81 -18.24 -20.15
C THR A 210 10.79 -19.17 -20.79
N ARG A 211 9.51 -19.03 -20.42
CA ARG A 211 8.39 -19.77 -21.00
C ARG A 211 7.15 -18.90 -21.13
N VAL A 212 6.47 -18.98 -22.28
CA VAL A 212 5.27 -18.20 -22.55
C VAL A 212 4.10 -19.08 -22.99
N TYR A 213 2.92 -18.74 -22.49
CA TYR A 213 1.64 -19.19 -23.03
C TYR A 213 0.78 -17.99 -23.42
N SER A 214 0.29 -17.95 -24.65
CA SER A 214 -0.54 -16.84 -25.14
C SER A 214 -1.76 -17.33 -25.93
N SER A 215 -2.94 -16.84 -25.54
CA SER A 215 -4.22 -17.14 -26.19
C SER A 215 -4.87 -15.85 -26.69
N ASP A 216 -5.44 -15.89 -27.89
CA ASP A 216 -6.25 -14.86 -28.57
C ASP A 216 -5.66 -13.42 -28.63
N SER A 217 -5.49 -12.88 -29.85
CA SER A 217 -5.28 -11.46 -30.18
C SER A 217 -4.26 -10.65 -29.34
N SER A 218 -3.33 -11.33 -28.66
CA SER A 218 -2.27 -10.70 -27.85
C SER A 218 -1.12 -10.21 -28.73
N ARG A 219 -0.56 -9.05 -28.39
CA ARG A 219 0.62 -8.48 -29.07
C ARG A 219 1.80 -8.52 -28.14
N THR A 220 2.77 -9.36 -28.45
CA THR A 220 3.88 -9.62 -27.55
C THR A 220 5.20 -9.51 -28.31
N VAL A 221 6.09 -8.67 -27.78
CA VAL A 221 7.45 -8.49 -28.32
C VAL A 221 8.38 -9.06 -27.28
N ARG A 222 9.04 -10.17 -27.59
CA ARG A 222 9.75 -10.95 -26.58
C ARG A 222 11.08 -11.53 -27.02
N TYR A 223 11.88 -11.91 -26.05
CA TYR A 223 13.12 -12.65 -26.23
C TYR A 223 13.00 -13.92 -25.39
N ASP A 224 12.43 -14.97 -25.99
CA ASP A 224 11.98 -16.15 -25.26
C ASP A 224 12.87 -17.37 -25.51
N THR A 225 12.98 -18.24 -24.51
CA THR A 225 13.63 -19.55 -24.69
C THR A 225 12.66 -20.59 -25.28
N ARG A 226 11.36 -20.54 -24.92
CA ARG A 226 10.30 -21.45 -25.41
C ARG A 226 8.91 -20.77 -25.36
N GLY A 227 8.14 -20.80 -26.45
CA GLY A 227 6.80 -20.20 -26.51
C GLY A 227 5.72 -21.12 -27.09
N TYR A 228 4.48 -20.97 -26.62
CA TYR A 228 3.28 -21.64 -27.15
C TYR A 228 2.16 -20.63 -27.38
N SER A 229 1.52 -20.67 -28.56
CA SER A 229 0.35 -19.85 -28.85
C SER A 229 -0.75 -20.63 -29.56
N SER A 230 -2.01 -20.34 -29.21
CA SER A 230 -3.17 -21.07 -29.70
C SER A 230 -3.99 -20.36 -30.80
N ASP A 231 -3.75 -19.08 -31.12
CA ASP A 231 -4.49 -18.29 -32.14
C ASP A 231 -3.73 -17.00 -32.53
N SER A 232 -4.27 -16.17 -33.44
CA SER A 232 -3.86 -14.85 -34.03
C SER A 232 -3.02 -13.87 -33.19
N SER A 233 -2.03 -14.35 -32.45
CA SER A 233 -1.09 -13.61 -31.66
C SER A 233 0.09 -13.23 -32.56
N ARG A 234 0.54 -11.99 -32.41
CA ARG A 234 1.80 -11.56 -33.03
C ARG A 234 2.86 -11.64 -31.96
N THR A 235 3.61 -12.72 -31.98
CA THR A 235 4.81 -12.92 -31.18
C THR A 235 6.02 -12.64 -32.07
N VAL A 236 6.79 -11.61 -31.74
CA VAL A 236 8.09 -11.35 -32.39
C VAL A 236 9.16 -11.78 -31.41
N GLY A 237 9.84 -12.89 -31.72
CA GLY A 237 10.84 -13.54 -30.86
C GLY A 237 12.15 -13.82 -31.57
N TYR A 238 13.27 -13.75 -30.84
CA TYR A 238 14.58 -14.24 -31.28
C TYR A 238 14.92 -15.49 -30.46
N GLU A 239 14.89 -16.66 -31.09
CA GLU A 239 15.28 -17.92 -30.45
C GLU A 239 16.81 -18.08 -30.47
N THR A 240 17.45 -18.21 -29.30
CA THR A 240 18.84 -18.67 -29.24
C THR A 240 18.88 -20.19 -29.40
N LEU A 241 19.17 -20.66 -30.61
CA LEU A 241 19.52 -22.07 -30.87
C LEU A 241 20.81 -22.41 -30.11
N GLY A 242 20.70 -23.28 -29.10
CA GLY A 242 21.86 -23.84 -28.41
C GLY A 242 22.70 -24.68 -29.38
N LEU A 243 23.99 -24.38 -29.49
CA LEU A 243 25.00 -25.16 -30.21
C LEU A 243 24.94 -26.63 -29.76
N GLN A 244 24.63 -27.54 -30.69
CA GLN A 244 24.91 -28.97 -30.51
C GLN A 244 26.39 -29.17 -30.89
N GLN A 245 27.26 -29.37 -29.89
CA GLN A 245 28.63 -29.81 -30.15
C GLN A 245 28.59 -31.20 -30.81
N GLN A 246 29.38 -31.37 -31.87
CA GLN A 246 29.53 -32.61 -32.64
C GLN A 246 30.11 -33.74 -31.81
#